data_AF-A0A6V8NHV2-F1
#
_entry.id   AF-A0A6V8NHV2-F1
#
_cell.length_a   1.000
_cell.length_b   1.000
_cell.length_c   1.000
_cell.angle_alpha   90.00
_cell.angle_beta   90.00
_cell.angle_gamma   90.00
#
_symmetry.space_group_name_H-M   'P 1'
#
loop_
_entity.id
_entity.type
_entity.pdbx_description
1 polymer ?
#
loop_
_entity_poly.entity_id
_entity_poly.type
_entity_poly.pdbx_seq_one_letter_code
_entity_poly.pdbx_strand_id
1 'polypeptide(L)'
;SQGWRIEVYHRGIKQCCGIERAQVRKAVAQKNHFLYALRAFLRLEIHKLQTGNSWYEAKVSIIREAIRAYLGNPTYSLTPTA
;
A
#
# COMPACT_ATOMS: atom_id res chain seq x y z
N SER A 1 -20.09 -17.13 4.36
CA SER A 1 -20.07 -17.59 2.95
C SER A 1 -18.70 -17.31 2.34
N GLN A 2 -18.19 -18.16 1.44
CA GLN A 2 -16.86 -17.98 0.83
C GLN A 2 -16.78 -16.76 -0.11
N GLY A 3 -17.91 -16.31 -0.67
CA GLY A 3 -18.00 -15.13 -1.54
C GLY A 3 -17.55 -13.82 -0.89
N TRP A 4 -17.86 -13.61 0.40
CA TRP A 4 -17.43 -12.40 1.10
C TRP A 4 -15.90 -12.31 1.22
N ARG A 5 -15.21 -13.45 1.40
CA ARG A 5 -13.75 -13.48 1.55
C ARG A 5 -13.04 -13.10 0.26
N ILE A 6 -13.56 -13.53 -0.90
CA ILE A 6 -12.99 -13.16 -2.20
C ILE A 6 -13.21 -11.67 -2.50
N GLU A 7 -14.37 -11.10 -2.13
CA GLU A 7 -14.60 -9.65 -2.26
C GLU A 7 -13.66 -8.81 -1.40
N VAL A 8 -13.43 -9.22 -0.14
CA VAL A 8 -12.48 -8.56 0.77
C VAL A 8 -11.06 -8.60 0.19
N TYR A 9 -10.63 -9.75 -0.35
CA TYR A 9 -9.36 -9.88 -1.05
C TYR A 9 -9.27 -8.91 -2.24
N HIS A 10 -10.26 -8.91 -3.14
CA HIS A 10 -10.24 -8.04 -4.32
C HIS A 10 -10.25 -6.55 -3.94
N ARG A 11 -11.02 -6.16 -2.93
CA ARG A 11 -11.03 -4.77 -2.44
C ARG A 11 -9.67 -4.38 -1.89
N GLY A 12 -9.07 -5.25 -1.08
CA GLY A 12 -7.75 -5.03 -0.51
C GLY A 12 -6.68 -4.81 -1.56
N ILE A 13 -6.55 -5.71 -2.53
CA ILE A 13 -5.51 -5.61 -3.56
C ILE A 13 -5.71 -4.43 -4.50
N LYS A 14 -6.96 -4.05 -4.83
CA LYS A 14 -7.26 -2.85 -5.61
C LYS A 14 -6.87 -1.57 -4.89
N GLN A 15 -7.34 -1.39 -3.66
CA GLN A 15 -7.14 -0.15 -2.90
C GLN A 15 -5.73 -0.02 -2.34
N CYS A 16 -5.14 -1.12 -1.87
CA CYS A 16 -3.84 -1.08 -1.23
C CYS A 16 -2.68 -1.21 -2.21
N CYS A 17 -2.84 -1.96 -3.31
CA CYS A 17 -1.75 -2.28 -4.24
C CYS A 17 -1.98 -1.78 -5.67
N GLY A 18 -3.12 -1.14 -5.97
CA GLY A 18 -3.35 -0.49 -7.26
C GLY A 18 -3.31 -1.45 -8.44
N ILE A 19 -3.73 -2.72 -8.27
CA ILE A 19 -3.60 -3.75 -9.31
C ILE A 19 -4.24 -3.37 -10.65
N GLU A 20 -5.28 -2.54 -10.63
CA GLU A 20 -6.01 -2.05 -11.81
C GLU A 20 -5.56 -0.67 -12.30
N ARG A 21 -4.53 -0.07 -11.67
CA ARG A 21 -4.08 1.31 -11.95
C ARG A 21 -2.88 1.41 -12.89
N ALA A 22 -2.43 0.30 -13.48
CA ALA A 22 -1.38 0.33 -14.49
C ALA A 22 -1.84 1.08 -15.75
N GLN A 23 -1.12 2.14 -16.13
CA GLN A 23 -1.35 2.90 -17.37
C GLN A 23 -0.34 2.51 -18.48
N VAL A 24 0.22 1.31 -18.40
CA VAL A 24 1.24 0.81 -19.33
C VAL A 24 0.60 -0.02 -20.45
N ARG A 25 1.14 0.10 -21.67
CA ARG A 25 0.61 -0.59 -22.87
C ARG A 25 1.36 -1.84 -23.27
N LYS A 26 2.63 -1.98 -22.86
CA LYS A 26 3.44 -3.17 -23.17
C LYS A 26 2.97 -4.35 -22.31
N ALA A 27 2.68 -5.50 -22.93
CA ALA A 27 2.21 -6.70 -22.22
C ALA A 27 3.16 -7.13 -21.08
N VAL A 28 4.48 -7.05 -21.31
CA VAL A 28 5.48 -7.35 -20.27
C VAL A 28 5.35 -6.41 -19.07
N ALA A 29 5.18 -5.11 -19.31
CA ALA A 29 5.02 -4.13 -18.24
C ALA A 29 3.71 -4.34 -17.47
N GLN A 30 2.62 -4.68 -18.17
CA GLN A 30 1.33 -5.03 -17.54
C GLN A 30 1.48 -6.26 -16.64
N LYS A 31 2.08 -7.35 -17.16
CA LYS A 31 2.34 -8.57 -16.39
C LYS A 31 3.19 -8.28 -15.15
N ASN A 32 4.24 -7.48 -15.29
CA ASN A 32 5.08 -7.10 -14.17
C ASN A 32 4.29 -6.32 -13.11
N HIS A 33 3.45 -5.35 -13.52
CA HIS A 33 2.58 -4.61 -12.59
C HIS A 33 1.66 -5.55 -11.80
N PHE A 34 1.00 -6.49 -12.48
CA PHE A 34 0.14 -7.48 -11.81
C PHE A 34 0.91 -8.31 -10.79
N LEU A 35 2.10 -8.81 -11.16
CA LEU A 35 2.94 -9.62 -10.27
C LEU A 35 3.45 -8.81 -9.07
N TYR A 36 3.87 -7.56 -9.27
CA TYR A 36 4.30 -6.69 -8.18
C TYR A 36 3.15 -6.30 -7.24
N ALA A 37 1.97 -6.00 -7.78
CA ALA A 37 0.79 -5.72 -6.96
C ALA A 37 0.39 -6.93 -6.09
N LEU A 38 0.43 -8.15 -6.66
CA LEU A 38 0.17 -9.38 -5.91
C LEU A 38 1.22 -9.61 -4.82
N ARG A 39 2.51 -9.46 -5.15
CA ARG A 39 3.60 -9.62 -4.19
C ARG A 39 3.51 -8.60 -3.05
N ALA A 40 3.18 -7.35 -3.36
CA ALA A 40 2.96 -6.32 -2.35
C ALA A 40 1.78 -6.66 -1.43
N PHE A 41 0.68 -7.16 -2.00
CA PHE A 41 -0.49 -7.57 -1.24
C PHE A 41 -0.19 -8.74 -0.29
N LEU A 42 0.57 -9.75 -0.74
CA LEU A 42 0.99 -10.86 0.12
C LEU A 42 1.83 -10.38 1.31
N ARG A 43 2.70 -9.37 1.12
CA ARG A 43 3.46 -8.77 2.22
C ARG A 43 2.55 -8.07 3.23
N LEU A 44 1.55 -7.32 2.74
CA LEU A 44 0.55 -6.68 3.61
C LEU A 44 -0.29 -7.71 4.37
N GLU A 45 -0.65 -8.82 3.73
CA GLU A 45 -1.37 -9.92 4.39
C GLU A 45 -0.53 -10.59 5.47
N ILE A 46 0.73 -10.91 5.18
CA ILE A 46 1.64 -11.47 6.19
C ILE A 46 1.79 -10.50 7.37
N HIS A 47 2.00 -9.21 7.11
CA HIS A 47 2.11 -8.20 8.16
C HIS A 47 0.83 -8.11 9.00
N LYS A 48 -0.35 -8.14 8.37
CA LYS A 48 -1.64 -8.16 9.06
C LYS A 48 -1.79 -9.39 9.93
N LEU A 49 -1.43 -10.57 9.44
CA LEU A 49 -1.49 -11.81 10.22
C LEU A 49 -0.52 -11.79 11.41
N GLN A 50 0.65 -11.19 11.26
CA GLN A 50 1.67 -11.11 12.31
C GLN A 50 1.36 -10.06 13.39
N THR A 51 0.74 -8.94 13.02
CA THR A 51 0.59 -7.77 13.92
C THR A 51 -0.86 -7.48 14.31
N GLY A 52 -1.84 -8.05 13.60
CA GLY A 52 -3.25 -7.67 13.72
C GLY A 52 -3.61 -6.35 13.02
N ASN A 53 -2.63 -5.60 12.51
CA ASN A 53 -2.90 -4.33 11.84
C ASN A 53 -3.61 -4.55 10.49
N SER A 54 -4.63 -3.74 10.22
CA SER A 54 -5.28 -3.75 8.90
C SER A 54 -4.30 -3.32 7.80
N TRP A 55 -4.56 -3.71 6.55
CA TRP A 55 -3.75 -3.25 5.40
C TRP A 55 -3.72 -1.73 5.28
N TYR A 56 -4.84 -1.07 5.60
CA TYR A 56 -4.96 0.38 5.55
C TYR A 56 -4.08 1.02 6.62
N GLU A 57 -4.14 0.52 7.86
CA GLU A 57 -3.31 1.03 8.95
C GLU A 57 -1.82 0.79 8.69
N ALA A 58 -1.45 -0.39 8.16
CA ALA A 58 -0.07 -0.68 7.78
C ALA A 58 0.49 0.30 6.72
N LYS A 59 -0.36 0.81 5.82
CA LYS A 59 0.05 1.84 4.86
C LYS A 59 0.18 3.22 5.50
N VAL A 60 -0.80 3.60 6.32
CA VAL A 60 -0.83 4.92 6.97
C VAL A 60 0.31 5.04 8.00
N SER A 61 0.63 3.97 8.71
CA SER A 61 1.71 3.96 9.71
C SER A 61 3.06 4.32 9.10
N ILE A 62 3.40 3.81 7.92
CA ILE A 62 4.65 4.17 7.22
C ILE A 62 4.76 5.69 7.02
N ILE A 63 3.69 6.32 6.54
CA ILE A 63 3.66 7.77 6.31
C ILE A 63 3.72 8.52 7.64
N ARG A 64 2.93 8.08 8.63
CA ARG A 64 2.85 8.70 9.95
C ARG A 64 4.20 8.68 10.66
N GLU A 65 4.90 7.54 10.64
CA GLU A 65 6.24 7.41 11.22
C GLU A 65 7.27 8.26 10.46
N ALA A 66 7.20 8.33 9.13
CA ALA A 66 8.07 9.19 8.35
C ALA A 66 7.88 10.67 8.69
N ILE A 67 6.63 11.13 8.83
CA ILE A 67 6.30 12.50 9.26
C ILE A 67 6.83 12.76 10.68
N ARG A 68 6.59 11.83 11.62
CA ARG A 68 7.09 11.97 12.99
C ARG A 68 8.61 12.09 13.03
N ALA A 69 9.32 11.25 12.26
CA ALA A 69 10.77 11.30 12.15
C ALA A 69 11.26 12.64 11.57
N TYR A 70 10.60 13.13 10.51
CA TYR A 70 10.92 14.42 9.92
C TYR A 70 10.71 15.59 10.89
N LEU A 71 9.59 15.61 11.62
CA LEU A 71 9.30 16.67 12.59
C LEU A 71 10.30 16.64 13.77
N GLY A 72 10.84 15.47 14.12
CA GLY A 72 11.88 15.35 15.15
C GLY A 72 13.27 15.82 14.70
N ASN A 73 13.58 15.74 13.40
CA ASN A 73 14.85 16.21 12.84
C ASN A 73 14.66 16.71 11.39
N PRO A 74 14.16 17.94 11.19
CA PRO A 74 13.79 18.43 9.87
C PRO A 74 15.04 18.67 9.01
N THR A 75 15.12 17.96 7.88
CA THR A 75 16.23 18.15 6.91
C THR A 75 16.07 19.42 6.09
N TYR A 76 14.83 19.90 5.94
CA TYR A 76 14.52 21.14 5.24
C TYR A 76 13.65 22.03 6.13
N SER A 77 13.96 23.31 6.21
CA SER A 77 13.05 24.29 6.81
C SER A 77 12.01 24.65 5.76
N LEU A 78 10.80 24.10 5.90
CA LEU A 78 9.67 24.54 5.08
C LEU A 78 9.28 25.93 5.55
N THR A 79 9.49 26.94 4.72
CA THR A 79 9.00 28.29 4.99
C THR A 79 7.46 28.24 4.96
N PRO A 80 6.77 28.69 6.02
CA PRO A 80 5.32 28.80 6.00
C PRO A 80 4.88 29.63 4.80
N THR A 81 3.94 29.12 4.01
CA THR A 81 3.39 29.83 2.83
C THR A 81 2.13 30.63 3.17
N ALA A 82 1.80 30.74 4.46
CA ALA A 82 0.63 31.44 4.99
C ALA A 82 1.06 32.61 5.87
#